data_AF-A0A941UFK2-F1
#
_entry.id   AF-A0A941UFK2-F1
#
_cell.length_a   1.000
_cell.length_b   1.000
_cell.length_c   1.000
_cell.angle_alpha   90.00
_cell.angle_beta   90.00
_cell.angle_gamma   90.00
#
_symmetry.space_group_name_H-M   'P 1'
#
loop_
_entity.id
_entity.type
_entity.pdbx_description
1 polymer ?
#
loop_
_entity_poly.entity_id
_entity_poly.type
_entity_poly.pdbx_seq_one_letter_code
_entity_poly.pdbx_strand_id
1 'polypeptide(L)' 'MNNEEALSVIKNIIFEVNGTPVNDINPNDSLITKLAMDSVELIEFLIRLEEFGVKISESQLTDALTVERISQMIVK' A
#
# COMPACT_ATOMS: atom_id res chain seq x y z
N MET A 1 3.87 11.55 -11.91
CA MET A 1 3.17 11.44 -10.61
C MET A 1 4.11 11.97 -9.55
N ASN A 2 3.65 12.91 -8.73
CA ASN A 2 4.40 13.41 -7.57
C ASN A 2 4.11 12.56 -6.32
N ASN A 3 4.79 12.84 -5.21
CA ASN A 3 4.63 12.07 -3.96
C ASN A 3 3.22 12.14 -3.36
N GLU A 4 2.54 13.29 -3.46
CA GLU A 4 1.19 13.46 -2.91
C GLU A 4 0.14 12.68 -3.72
N GLU A 5 0.28 12.72 -5.05
CA GLU A 5 -0.54 11.93 -5.98
C GLU A 5 -0.32 10.43 -5.74
N ALA A 6 0.94 10.00 -5.62
CA ALA A 6 1.27 8.60 -5.35
C ALA A 6 0.69 8.12 -4.02
N LEU A 7 0.85 8.91 -2.97
CA LEU A 7 0.28 8.59 -1.66
C LEU A 7 -1.25 8.48 -1.72
N SER A 8 -1.91 9.39 -2.45
CA SER A 8 -3.36 9.36 -2.64
C SER A 8 -3.81 8.10 -3.39
N VAL A 9 -3.08 7.69 -4.44
CA VAL A 9 -3.32 6.45 -5.17
C VAL A 9 -3.21 5.24 -4.22
N ILE A 10 -2.11 5.12 -3.48
CA ILE A 10 -1.90 3.98 -2.58
C ILE A 10 -3.00 3.91 -1.52
N LYS A 11 -3.38 5.03 -0.91
CA LYS A 11 -4.46 5.06 0.09
C LYS A 11 -5.81 4.63 -0.50
N ASN A 12 -6.11 5.02 -1.74
CA ASN A 12 -7.34 4.60 -2.41
C ASN A 12 -7.35 3.09 -2.68
N ILE A 13 -6.23 2.52 -3.13
CA ILE A 13 -6.11 1.07 -3.35
C ILE A 13 -6.33 0.33 -2.02
N ILE A 14 -5.71 0.79 -0.93
CA ILE A 14 -5.91 0.20 0.41
C ILE A 14 -7.40 0.23 0.79
N PHE A 15 -8.05 1.40 0.67
CA PHE A 15 -9.48 1.55 0.95
C PHE A 15 -10.34 0.57 0.15
N GLU A 16 -10.07 0.39 -1.13
CA GLU A 16 -10.82 -0.53 -1.98
C GLU A 16 -10.57 -2.01 -1.65
N VAL A 17 -9.44 -2.34 -1.01
CA VAL A 17 -9.07 -3.71 -0.66
C VAL A 17 -9.57 -4.11 0.72
N ASN A 18 -9.35 -3.26 1.74
CA ASN A 18 -9.64 -3.60 3.14
C ASN A 18 -10.71 -2.72 3.79
N GLY A 19 -11.27 -1.74 3.06
CA GLY A 19 -12.32 -0.85 3.54
C GLY A 19 -11.86 0.26 4.50
N THR A 20 -10.56 0.39 4.79
CA THR A 20 -10.05 1.44 5.69
C THR A 20 -10.24 2.82 5.07
N PRO A 21 -10.98 3.75 5.69
CA PRO A 21 -11.20 5.07 5.11
C PRO A 21 -9.88 5.80 4.83
N VAL A 22 -9.77 6.46 3.68
CA VAL A 22 -8.54 7.15 3.22
C VAL A 22 -8.00 8.15 4.25
N ASN A 23 -8.90 8.79 5.01
CA ASN A 23 -8.54 9.75 6.06
C ASN A 23 -7.95 9.10 7.32
N ASP A 24 -8.17 7.80 7.50
CA ASP A 24 -7.67 7.03 8.64
C ASP A 24 -6.33 6.33 8.33
N ILE A 25 -5.87 6.38 7.08
CA ILE A 25 -4.59 5.80 6.64
C ILE A 25 -3.46 6.82 6.77
N ASN A 26 -2.45 6.52 7.59
CA ASN A 26 -1.27 7.35 7.76
C ASN A 26 -0.10 6.86 6.89
N PRO A 27 0.80 7.75 6.43
CA PRO A 27 1.97 7.35 5.63
C PRO A 27 2.88 6.33 6.33
N ASN A 28 2.95 6.39 7.66
CA ASN A 28 3.78 5.50 8.48
C ASN A 28 3.08 4.19 8.86
N ASP A 29 1.83 3.99 8.46
CA ASP A 29 1.11 2.78 8.81
C ASP A 29 1.71 1.58 8.06
N SER A 30 1.98 0.53 8.83
CA SER A 30 2.33 -0.79 8.31
C SER A 30 1.08 -1.46 7.76
N LEU A 31 1.21 -2.09 6.59
CA LEU A 31 0.11 -2.88 6.02
C LEU A 31 -0.35 -4.01 6.97
N ILE A 32 0.60 -4.63 7.68
CA ILE A 32 0.35 -5.80 8.51
C ILE A 32 -0.07 -5.41 9.94
N THR A 33 0.70 -4.58 10.63
CA THR A 33 0.46 -4.34 12.07
C THR A 33 -0.51 -3.20 12.36
N LYS A 34 -0.62 -2.22 11.46
CA LYS A 34 -1.49 -1.04 11.65
C LYS A 34 -2.78 -1.15 10.87
N LEU A 35 -2.69 -1.49 9.59
CA LEU A 35 -3.85 -1.70 8.74
C LEU A 35 -4.42 -3.11 8.84
N ALA A 36 -3.76 -4.00 9.58
CA ALA A 36 -4.23 -5.35 9.90
C ALA A 36 -4.64 -6.16 8.66
N MET A 37 -3.99 -5.92 7.51
CA MET A 37 -4.36 -6.58 6.26
C MET A 37 -4.07 -8.08 6.35
N ASP A 38 -5.06 -8.89 5.99
CA ASP A 38 -4.88 -10.33 5.93
C ASP A 38 -4.13 -10.76 4.66
N SER A 39 -3.83 -12.06 4.55
CA SER A 39 -3.09 -12.58 3.39
C SER A 39 -3.82 -12.40 2.06
N VAL A 40 -5.15 -12.44 2.05
CA VAL A 40 -5.94 -12.28 0.82
C VAL A 40 -5.93 -10.82 0.39
N GLU A 41 -6.15 -9.91 1.33
CA GLU A 41 -6.08 -8.47 1.12
C GLU A 41 -4.69 -8.04 0.66
N LEU A 42 -3.63 -8.55 1.29
CA LEU A 42 -2.25 -8.27 0.87
C LEU A 42 -1.99 -8.71 -0.57
N ILE A 43 -2.42 -9.91 -0.95
CA ILE A 43 -2.23 -10.41 -2.32
C ILE A 43 -3.00 -9.57 -3.33
N GLU A 44 -4.26 -9.23 -3.05
CA GLU A 44 -5.07 -8.36 -3.91
C GLU A 44 -4.41 -6.97 -4.06
N PHE A 45 -3.92 -6.40 -2.97
CA PHE A 45 -3.19 -5.14 -2.99
C PHE A 45 -1.92 -5.22 -3.85
N LEU A 46 -1.14 -6.29 -3.71
CA LEU A 46 0.06 -6.51 -4.53
C LEU A 46 -0.26 -6.62 -6.02
N ILE A 47 -1.33 -7.34 -6.38
CA ILE A 47 -1.80 -7.45 -7.78
C ILE A 47 -2.09 -6.07 -8.36
N ARG A 48 -2.76 -5.19 -7.61
CA ARG A 48 -3.05 -3.82 -8.06
C ARG A 48 -1.79 -2.96 -8.19
N LEU A 49 -0.79 -3.13 -7.32
CA LEU A 49 0.49 -2.43 -7.46
C LEU A 49 1.23 -2.79 -8.75
N GLU A 50 1.05 -4.01 -9.27
CA GLU A 50 1.68 -4.42 -10.52
C GLU A 50 1.20 -3.57 -11.71
N GLU A 51 -0.03 -3.04 -11.68
CA GLU A 51 -0.56 -2.12 -12.69
C GLU A 51 0.23 -0.81 -12.76
N PHE A 52 0.85 -0.43 -11.64
CA PHE A 52 1.75 0.73 -11.54
C PHE A 52 3.23 0.37 -11.78
N GLY A 53 3.52 -0.88 -12.16
CA GLY A 53 4.86 -1.37 -12.41
C GLY A 53 5.67 -1.66 -11.15
N VAL A 54 5.03 -1.73 -9.98
CA VAL A 54 5.67 -2.09 -8.72
C VAL A 54 5.42 -3.55 -8.41
N LYS A 55 6.50 -4.31 -8.25
CA LYS A 55 6.47 -5.70 -7.82
C LYS A 55 7.14 -5.81 -6.46
N ILE A 56 6.40 -6.33 -5.49
CA ILE A 56 6.88 -6.58 -4.13
C ILE A 56 6.83 -8.09 -3.91
N SER A 57 7.96 -8.70 -3.57
CA SER A 57 7.99 -10.12 -3.23
C SER A 57 7.46 -10.35 -1.82
N GLU A 58 6.97 -11.57 -1.54
CA GLU A 58 6.51 -11.94 -0.20
C GLU A 58 7.56 -11.69 0.90
N SER A 59 8.85 -11.86 0.59
CA SER A 59 9.94 -11.57 1.53
C SER A 59 10.06 -10.10 1.94
N GLN A 60 9.43 -9.18 1.19
CA GLN A 60 9.38 -7.75 1.50
C GLN A 60 8.12 -7.39 2.30
N LEU A 61 7.14 -8.29 2.41
CA LEU A 61 5.95 -8.14 3.25
C LEU A 61 6.34 -8.32 4.72
N THR A 62 6.87 -7.23 5.27
CA THR A 62 7.30 -7.15 6.67
C THR A 62 6.62 -5.95 7.31
N ASP A 63 6.66 -5.88 8.64
CA ASP A 63 6.09 -4.74 9.37
C ASP A 63 6.72 -3.39 8.99
N ALA A 64 7.93 -3.41 8.43
CA ALA A 64 8.63 -2.22 7.93
C ALA A 64 8.09 -1.69 6.60
N LEU A 65 7.20 -2.42 5.91
CA LEU A 65 6.60 -1.98 4.66
C LEU A 65 5.42 -1.04 4.95
N THR A 66 5.69 0.27 4.88
CA THR A 66 4.71 1.32 5.15
C THR A 66 4.04 1.84 3.87
N VAL A 67 2.89 2.49 4.03
CA VAL A 67 2.16 3.19 2.95
C VAL A 67 3.07 4.17 2.20
N GLU A 68 3.86 4.97 2.93
CA GLU A 68 4.81 5.91 2.33
C GLU A 68 5.86 5.17 1.51
N ARG A 69 6.44 4.09 2.05
CA ARG A 69 7.49 3.34 1.36
C ARG A 69 6.99 2.82 0.02
N ILE A 70 5.77 2.33 -0.03
CA ILE A 70 5.13 1.83 -1.25
C ILE A 70 4.86 2.98 -2.23
N SER A 71 4.34 4.11 -1.76
CA SER A 71 4.07 5.28 -2.61
C SER A 71 5.34 5.79 -3.31
N GLN A 72 6.49 5.75 -2.63
CA GLN A 72 7.78 6.12 -3.22
C GLN A 72 8.26 5.13 -4.30
N MET A 73 7.72 3.92 -4.36
CA MET A 73 8.09 2.93 -5.38
C MET A 73 7.38 3.18 -6.72
N ILE A 74 6.22 3.86 -6.70
CA ILE A 74 5.47 4.22 -7.91
C ILE A 74 5.85 5.61 -8.47
N VAL A 75 6.57 6.43 -7.68
CA VAL A 75 7.19 7.68 -8.15
C VAL A 75 8.54 7.35 -8.78
N LYS A 76 8.73 7.70 -10.06
CA LYS A 76 10.00 7.57 -10.79
C LYS A 76 10.82 8.85 -10.75
#